data_AF-A0A7W2D392-F1
#
_entry.id   AF-A0A7W2D392-F1
#
_cell.length_a   1.000
_cell.length_b   1.000
_cell.length_c   1.000
_cell.angle_alpha   90.00
_cell.angle_beta   90.00
_cell.angle_gamma   90.00
#
_symmetry.space_group_name_H-M   'P 1'
#
loop_
_entity.id
_entity.type
_entity.pdbx_description
1 polymer ?
#
loop_
_entity_poly.entity_id
_entity_poly.type
_entity_poly.pdbx_seq_one_letter_code
_entity_poly.pdbx_strand_id
1 'polypeptide(L)'
;MPKTKKAKTDKSAKGSSKAQEPELRPSEQRRSKPPKQSKGSRGSVQEQQPVPDEKGLDFARAWVEFPDPADDEQVFRCDLTWLTSRWNCIFGSGCQGIQAGRADDGCCTLGAHFSEEDDEKRVAGHVARLTPEIWQHHDVGTQTGWVQEDEDGERQTRRFEGSCIFQNRPGFGGGAGCSLHILALREGREPLETKPDVCWQLPIRRTYEWIDRPDDTRVLQVSIGEYDRRGWGPGGHDLHWWCTSATSAHGAGEPVYVSYRPELTELMGKAGYDRLVELCEARLASQLPLVAPHPADPAG
;
A
#
# COMPACT_ATOMS: atom_id res chain seq x y z
N MET A 1 11.62 -37.55 25.83
CA MET A 1 10.42 -38.26 26.33
C MET A 1 9.99 -37.55 27.60
N PRO A 2 8.77 -36.98 27.73
CA PRO A 2 7.50 -37.63 27.41
C PRO A 2 6.42 -36.78 26.70
N LYS A 3 5.77 -37.45 25.74
CA LYS A 3 4.31 -37.53 25.49
C LYS A 3 3.52 -36.31 25.02
N THR A 4 3.47 -36.17 23.69
CA THR A 4 2.37 -35.67 22.88
C THR A 4 1.02 -36.34 23.21
N LYS A 5 -0.07 -35.56 23.25
CA LYS A 5 -1.45 -36.07 23.22
C LYS A 5 -2.13 -35.71 21.90
N LYS A 6 -2.61 -36.77 21.24
CA LYS A 6 -3.29 -36.79 19.94
C LYS A 6 -4.68 -36.16 19.99
N ALA A 7 -5.06 -35.62 18.83
CA ALA A 7 -6.40 -35.23 18.43
C ALA A 7 -7.43 -36.36 18.57
N LYS A 8 -8.69 -35.97 18.82
CA LYS A 8 -9.88 -36.83 18.72
C LYS A 8 -10.76 -36.31 17.58
N THR A 9 -11.02 -37.19 16.62
CA THR A 9 -12.07 -37.10 15.62
C THR A 9 -13.34 -37.86 16.08
N ASP A 10 -14.42 -37.55 15.37
CA ASP A 10 -15.68 -38.29 15.17
C ASP A 10 -16.90 -38.01 16.08
N LYS A 11 -17.95 -37.44 15.46
CA LYS A 11 -19.16 -38.18 15.00
C LYS A 11 -20.17 -37.20 14.36
N SER A 12 -20.48 -37.37 13.07
CA SER A 12 -21.67 -38.07 12.50
C SER A 12 -22.99 -37.29 12.55
N ALA A 13 -23.47 -36.89 11.37
CA ALA A 13 -24.89 -36.66 11.10
C ALA A 13 -25.28 -37.35 9.76
N LYS A 14 -26.32 -38.16 9.84
CA LYS A 14 -27.00 -38.88 8.75
C LYS A 14 -27.88 -37.92 7.94
N GLY A 15 -28.00 -38.16 6.63
CA GLY A 15 -29.05 -37.58 5.79
C GLY A 15 -29.05 -38.21 4.39
N SER A 16 -29.98 -39.14 4.16
CA SER A 16 -30.13 -39.94 2.93
C SER A 16 -31.04 -39.24 1.91
N SER A 17 -30.71 -39.28 0.62
CA SER A 17 -31.58 -39.82 -0.47
C SER A 17 -31.01 -39.56 -1.87
N LYS A 18 -30.81 -40.66 -2.61
CA LYS A 18 -30.79 -40.80 -4.09
C LYS A 18 -32.26 -40.82 -4.59
N ALA A 19 -32.69 -40.63 -5.83
CA ALA A 19 -32.14 -40.48 -7.18
C ALA A 19 -33.30 -40.00 -8.09
N GLN A 20 -33.03 -39.46 -9.28
CA GLN A 20 -33.57 -39.95 -10.57
C GLN A 20 -33.16 -39.03 -11.74
N GLU A 21 -32.35 -39.58 -12.66
CA GLU A 21 -32.29 -39.18 -14.08
C GLU A 21 -33.42 -39.88 -14.85
N PRO A 22 -33.74 -39.39 -16.08
CA PRO A 22 -33.93 -40.34 -17.15
C PRO A 22 -33.20 -40.01 -18.47
N GLU A 23 -33.01 -41.11 -19.21
CA GLU A 23 -32.20 -41.35 -20.39
C GLU A 23 -32.56 -40.59 -21.69
N LEU A 24 -31.58 -40.57 -22.59
CA LEU A 24 -31.62 -40.13 -23.99
C LEU A 24 -31.96 -41.27 -24.96
N ARG A 25 -32.56 -40.89 -26.11
CA ARG A 25 -32.29 -41.29 -27.54
C ARG A 25 -33.58 -41.61 -28.34
N PRO A 26 -33.57 -41.62 -29.70
CA PRO A 26 -33.30 -40.50 -30.60
C PRO A 26 -34.31 -40.44 -31.80
N SER A 27 -34.14 -39.41 -32.65
CA SER A 27 -34.13 -39.49 -34.13
C SER A 27 -35.10 -38.61 -34.94
N GLU A 28 -34.52 -38.11 -36.03
CA GLU A 28 -35.07 -37.69 -37.33
C GLU A 28 -35.53 -36.25 -37.61
N GLN A 29 -34.61 -35.59 -38.34
CA GLN A 29 -34.69 -34.47 -39.26
C GLN A 29 -36.01 -34.30 -40.04
N ARG A 30 -36.54 -33.07 -40.05
CA ARG A 30 -37.28 -32.54 -41.21
C ARG A 30 -36.85 -31.11 -41.55
N ARG A 31 -36.70 -30.91 -42.86
CA ARG A 31 -36.11 -29.75 -43.55
C ARG A 31 -37.05 -28.52 -43.63
N SER A 32 -36.46 -27.37 -43.32
CA SER A 32 -36.54 -26.03 -43.97
C SER A 32 -37.87 -25.37 -44.35
N LYS A 33 -38.06 -24.13 -43.85
CA LYS A 33 -38.65 -22.96 -44.55
C LYS A 33 -37.77 -21.71 -44.29
N PRO A 34 -37.66 -20.76 -45.23
CA PRO A 34 -36.58 -19.76 -45.24
C PRO A 34 -36.83 -18.58 -44.27
N PRO A 35 -35.78 -17.87 -43.82
CA PRO A 35 -35.92 -16.77 -42.88
C PRO A 35 -36.44 -15.51 -43.59
N LYS A 36 -37.43 -14.85 -42.97
CA LYS A 36 -37.79 -13.47 -43.29
C LYS A 36 -36.70 -12.55 -42.77
N GLN A 37 -36.14 -11.73 -43.67
CA GLN A 37 -35.22 -10.63 -43.36
C GLN A 37 -35.85 -9.69 -42.33
N SER A 38 -35.32 -9.67 -41.10
CA SER A 38 -35.50 -8.55 -40.18
C SER A 38 -34.38 -7.56 -40.41
N LYS A 39 -34.80 -6.30 -40.62
CA LYS A 39 -33.95 -5.15 -40.88
C LYS A 39 -33.04 -4.84 -39.69
N GLY A 40 -31.80 -4.53 -40.03
CA GLY A 40 -30.69 -4.05 -39.19
C GLY A 40 -30.99 -3.68 -37.74
N SER A 41 -30.47 -4.49 -36.81
CA SER A 41 -30.01 -3.97 -35.53
C SER A 41 -28.68 -3.26 -35.77
N ARG A 42 -28.71 -1.94 -35.81
CA ARG A 42 -27.51 -1.10 -35.62
C ARG A 42 -26.78 -1.64 -34.39
N GLY A 43 -25.49 -1.96 -34.56
CA GLY A 43 -24.65 -2.44 -33.48
C GLY A 43 -24.77 -1.52 -32.28
N SER A 44 -25.16 -2.08 -31.15
CA SER A 44 -24.98 -1.43 -29.86
C SER A 44 -23.48 -1.21 -29.70
N VAL A 45 -23.03 0.03 -29.84
CA VAL A 45 -21.72 0.45 -29.35
C VAL A 45 -21.80 0.21 -27.85
N GLN A 46 -21.15 -0.86 -27.37
CA GLN A 46 -20.94 -1.04 -25.95
C GLN A 46 -20.08 0.13 -25.51
N GLU A 47 -20.70 1.05 -24.78
CA GLU A 47 -20.03 2.12 -24.05
C GLU A 47 -18.95 1.44 -23.21
N GLN A 48 -17.69 1.60 -23.61
CA GLN A 48 -16.57 1.03 -22.89
C GLN A 48 -16.58 1.67 -21.51
N GLN A 49 -16.90 0.89 -20.48
CA GLN A 49 -16.79 1.36 -19.11
C GLN A 49 -15.36 1.90 -18.93
N PRO A 50 -15.19 3.08 -18.32
CA PRO A 50 -13.86 3.62 -18.08
C PRO A 50 -13.06 2.58 -17.31
N VAL A 51 -11.86 2.28 -17.80
CA VAL A 51 -10.94 1.37 -17.12
C VAL A 51 -10.72 1.93 -15.71
N PRO A 52 -10.95 1.14 -14.64
CA PRO A 52 -10.68 1.59 -13.29
C PRO A 52 -9.24 2.08 -13.17
N ASP A 53 -9.04 3.20 -12.47
CA ASP A 53 -7.72 3.77 -12.26
C ASP A 53 -6.82 2.80 -11.48
N GLU A 54 -7.38 2.11 -10.48
CA GLU A 54 -6.68 1.08 -9.73
C GLU A 54 -6.59 -0.25 -10.46
N LYS A 55 -5.41 -0.87 -10.39
CA LYS A 55 -5.14 -2.22 -10.85
C LYS A 55 -5.45 -3.25 -9.77
N GLY A 56 -5.78 -4.46 -10.21
CA GLY A 56 -5.96 -5.60 -9.30
C GLY A 56 -4.66 -5.95 -8.57
N LEU A 57 -4.78 -6.54 -7.38
CA LEU A 57 -3.65 -6.83 -6.49
C LEU A 57 -2.93 -8.16 -6.82
N ASP A 58 -3.57 -9.03 -7.61
CA ASP A 58 -3.08 -10.38 -7.93
C ASP A 58 -2.36 -10.40 -9.28
N PHE A 59 -1.16 -9.82 -9.31
CA PHE A 59 -0.24 -9.86 -10.45
C PHE A 59 1.09 -10.51 -10.06
N ALA A 60 1.85 -10.97 -11.05
CA ALA A 60 3.18 -11.51 -10.81
C ALA A 60 4.09 -10.42 -10.23
N ARG A 61 4.88 -10.77 -9.21
CA ARG A 61 5.87 -9.89 -8.60
C ARG A 61 7.27 -10.47 -8.77
N ALA A 62 8.25 -9.62 -9.03
CA ALA A 62 9.66 -9.97 -9.01
C ALA A 62 10.24 -9.60 -7.64
N TRP A 63 10.69 -10.60 -6.89
CA TRP A 63 11.35 -10.41 -5.60
C TRP A 63 12.83 -10.73 -5.73
N VAL A 64 13.67 -9.98 -5.01
CA VAL A 64 15.08 -10.33 -4.80
C VAL A 64 15.32 -10.58 -3.32
N GLU A 65 16.14 -11.57 -3.01
CA GLU A 65 16.62 -11.85 -1.67
C GLU A 65 18.14 -11.71 -1.63
N PHE A 66 18.67 -11.05 -0.61
CA PHE A 66 20.11 -10.91 -0.38
C PHE A 66 20.42 -10.74 1.12
N PRO A 67 21.61 -11.18 1.59
CA PRO A 67 22.05 -10.94 2.97
C PRO A 67 22.16 -9.45 3.27
N ASP A 68 21.82 -9.04 4.49
CA ASP A 68 22.12 -7.68 4.93
C ASP A 68 23.65 -7.52 5.05
N PRO A 69 24.26 -6.55 4.34
CA PRO A 69 25.70 -6.31 4.46
C PRO A 69 26.16 -5.88 5.86
N ALA A 70 25.24 -5.42 6.72
CA ALA A 70 25.54 -4.94 8.07
C ALA A 70 25.17 -5.94 9.19
N ASP A 71 24.44 -7.01 8.89
CA ASP A 71 23.94 -7.98 9.88
C ASP A 71 23.84 -9.39 9.26
N ASP A 72 24.64 -10.33 9.77
CA ASP A 72 24.71 -11.70 9.23
C ASP A 72 23.56 -12.62 9.69
N GLU A 73 22.75 -12.18 10.65
CA GLU A 73 21.51 -12.83 11.09
C GLU A 73 20.27 -12.34 10.31
N GLN A 74 20.45 -11.40 9.37
CA GLN A 74 19.39 -10.77 8.60
C GLN A 74 19.51 -11.01 7.09
N VAL A 75 18.37 -11.19 6.42
CA VAL A 75 18.24 -11.14 4.95
C VAL A 75 17.17 -10.14 4.56
N PHE A 76 17.43 -9.39 3.49
CA PHE A 76 16.43 -8.56 2.84
C PHE A 76 15.69 -9.33 1.76
N ARG A 77 14.37 -9.17 1.71
CA ARG A 77 13.52 -9.60 0.60
C ARG A 77 12.79 -8.39 0.01
N CYS A 78 13.22 -7.91 -1.16
CA CYS A 78 12.76 -6.65 -1.73
C CYS A 78 11.90 -6.86 -2.98
N ASP A 79 10.75 -6.16 -3.05
CA ASP A 79 9.84 -6.20 -4.18
C ASP A 79 10.37 -5.31 -5.31
N LEU A 80 11.05 -5.92 -6.29
CA LEU A 80 11.56 -5.21 -7.44
C LEU A 80 10.47 -4.78 -8.43
N THR A 81 9.26 -5.35 -8.37
CA THR A 81 8.14 -4.84 -9.17
C THR A 81 7.71 -3.48 -8.66
N TRP A 82 7.64 -3.32 -7.34
CA TRP A 82 7.30 -2.06 -6.68
C TRP A 82 8.44 -1.03 -6.73
N LEU A 83 9.64 -1.43 -6.31
CA LEU A 83 10.77 -0.51 -6.12
C LEU A 83 11.29 0.08 -7.43
N THR A 84 11.10 -0.61 -8.55
CA THR A 84 11.42 -0.07 -9.88
C THR A 84 10.21 0.53 -10.61
N SER A 85 9.06 0.66 -9.94
CA SER A 85 7.87 1.28 -10.53
C SER A 85 8.00 2.80 -10.67
N ARG A 86 7.12 3.41 -11.46
CA ARG A 86 7.04 4.86 -11.68
C ARG A 86 6.04 5.56 -10.77
N TRP A 87 5.75 4.96 -9.61
CA TRP A 87 4.90 5.57 -8.61
C TRP A 87 5.54 6.84 -8.02
N ASN A 88 4.72 7.86 -7.77
CA ASN A 88 5.05 8.97 -6.88
C ASN A 88 3.80 9.47 -6.15
N CYS A 89 3.95 10.03 -4.95
CA CYS A 89 2.84 10.67 -4.25
C CYS A 89 2.31 11.87 -5.04
N ILE A 90 1.03 11.84 -5.39
CA ILE A 90 0.33 12.93 -6.11
C ILE A 90 -0.58 13.76 -5.21
N PHE A 91 -0.30 13.83 -3.91
CA PHE A 91 -1.02 14.72 -2.99
C PHE A 91 -0.99 16.16 -3.49
N GLY A 92 -2.15 16.83 -3.51
CA GLY A 92 -2.32 18.17 -4.10
C GLY A 92 -2.22 18.23 -5.64
N SER A 93 -1.98 17.11 -6.32
CA SER A 93 -1.79 17.02 -7.77
C SER A 93 -2.61 15.87 -8.39
N GLY A 94 -3.86 15.70 -7.95
CA GLY A 94 -4.77 14.67 -8.49
C GLY A 94 -5.03 13.47 -7.57
N CYS A 95 -4.47 13.46 -6.35
CA CYS A 95 -4.85 12.51 -5.31
C CYS A 95 -6.37 12.52 -5.07
N GLN A 96 -6.99 11.34 -5.05
CA GLN A 96 -8.45 11.20 -4.87
C GLN A 96 -8.85 11.02 -3.40
N GLY A 97 -7.87 10.83 -2.52
CA GLY A 97 -8.07 10.60 -1.08
C GLY A 97 -8.64 9.21 -0.77
N ILE A 98 -8.38 8.72 0.44
CA ILE A 98 -8.87 7.40 0.86
C ILE A 98 -10.33 7.42 1.33
N GLN A 99 -10.92 8.61 1.48
CA GLN A 99 -12.32 8.81 1.81
C GLN A 99 -13.02 9.59 0.70
N ALA A 100 -14.17 9.08 0.25
CA ALA A 100 -14.95 9.70 -0.82
C ALA A 100 -15.30 11.16 -0.49
N GLY A 101 -15.07 12.06 -1.44
CA GLY A 101 -15.32 13.50 -1.28
C GLY A 101 -14.28 14.25 -0.43
N ARG A 102 -13.18 13.60 0.00
CA ARG A 102 -12.10 14.20 0.79
C ARG A 102 -10.74 14.09 0.12
N ALA A 103 -10.70 14.35 -1.19
CA ALA A 103 -9.48 14.29 -2.01
C ALA A 103 -8.34 15.16 -1.44
N ASP A 104 -8.67 16.35 -0.94
CA ASP A 104 -7.72 17.29 -0.34
C ASP A 104 -7.05 16.76 0.94
N ASP A 105 -7.62 15.73 1.58
CA ASP A 105 -7.07 15.14 2.79
C ASP A 105 -6.15 13.93 2.52
N GLY A 106 -6.16 13.38 1.30
CA GLY A 106 -5.29 12.26 0.94
C GLY A 106 -5.44 11.05 1.87
N CYS A 107 -4.32 10.51 2.34
CA CYS A 107 -4.27 9.43 3.33
C CYS A 107 -4.39 9.93 4.79
N CYS A 108 -4.45 11.24 5.03
CA CYS A 108 -4.45 11.80 6.39
C CYS A 108 -5.79 11.62 7.13
N THR A 109 -6.87 11.19 6.47
CA THR A 109 -8.21 11.08 7.07
C THR A 109 -8.31 10.12 8.24
N LEU A 110 -7.38 9.15 8.32
CA LEU A 110 -7.30 8.18 9.41
C LEU A 110 -6.43 8.63 10.58
N GLY A 111 -5.60 9.67 10.43
CA GLY A 111 -4.51 9.92 11.37
C GLY A 111 -3.31 9.01 11.10
N ALA A 112 -2.39 8.93 12.05
CA ALA A 112 -1.22 8.06 11.98
C ALA A 112 -0.94 7.49 13.37
N HIS A 113 -0.90 6.16 13.47
CA HIS A 113 -0.51 5.45 14.68
C HIS A 113 0.97 5.70 14.95
N PHE A 114 1.31 5.79 16.24
CA PHE A 114 2.70 5.74 16.66
C PHE A 114 3.15 4.29 16.71
N SER A 115 4.35 4.01 16.19
CA SER A 115 4.91 2.65 16.24
C SER A 115 5.19 2.22 17.68
N GLU A 116 5.63 3.17 18.51
CA GLU A 116 5.93 2.98 19.93
C GLU A 116 5.94 4.33 20.68
N GLU A 117 6.14 4.31 22.00
CA GLU A 117 6.20 5.53 22.80
C GLU A 117 7.31 6.49 22.36
N ASP A 118 8.42 5.95 21.86
CA ASP A 118 9.58 6.76 21.45
C ASP A 118 9.33 7.48 20.12
N ASP A 119 8.50 6.92 19.22
CA ASP A 119 7.99 7.61 18.03
C ASP A 119 7.15 8.83 18.44
N GLU A 120 6.21 8.66 19.36
CA GLU A 120 5.41 9.77 19.87
C GLU A 120 6.28 10.85 20.53
N LYS A 121 7.24 10.47 21.38
CA LYS A 121 8.16 11.41 22.04
C LYS A 121 8.99 12.19 21.01
N ARG A 122 9.50 11.52 19.97
CA ARG A 122 10.24 12.16 18.87
C ARG A 122 9.35 13.16 18.15
N VAL A 123 8.15 12.75 17.72
CA VAL A 123 7.17 13.63 17.07
C VAL A 123 6.81 14.82 17.95
N ALA A 124 6.60 14.62 19.25
CA ALA A 124 6.30 15.69 20.19
C ALA A 124 7.37 16.79 20.21
N GLY A 125 8.66 16.41 20.12
CA GLY A 125 9.77 17.36 19.99
C GLY A 125 9.69 18.23 18.73
N HIS A 126 9.19 17.68 17.62
CA HIS A 126 8.94 18.44 16.40
C HIS A 126 7.67 19.29 16.48
N VAL A 127 6.60 18.76 17.07
CA VAL A 127 5.33 19.48 17.29
C VAL A 127 5.55 20.74 18.14
N ALA A 128 6.41 20.67 19.15
CA ALA A 128 6.76 21.82 20.00
C ALA A 128 7.39 23.01 19.24
N ARG A 129 7.85 22.78 18.00
CA ARG A 129 8.44 23.80 17.12
C ARG A 129 7.48 24.28 16.02
N LEU A 130 6.28 23.69 15.94
CA LEU A 130 5.24 24.19 15.05
C LEU A 130 4.73 25.54 15.53
N THR A 131 4.38 26.40 14.59
CA THR A 131 3.87 27.76 14.85
C THR A 131 2.55 27.99 14.12
N PRO A 132 1.75 28.99 14.52
CA PRO A 132 0.52 29.35 13.80
C PRO A 132 0.73 29.68 12.32
N GLU A 133 1.94 30.04 11.90
CA GLU A 133 2.26 30.31 10.50
C GLU A 133 2.42 29.04 9.65
N ILE A 134 2.65 27.88 10.25
CA ILE A 134 2.85 26.59 9.54
C ILE A 134 1.86 25.51 9.92
N TRP A 135 1.12 25.68 11.01
CA TRP A 135 0.12 24.73 11.46
C TRP A 135 -1.22 25.44 11.66
N GLN A 136 -2.16 25.18 10.74
CA GLN A 136 -3.48 25.80 10.71
C GLN A 136 -4.26 25.60 12.02
N HIS A 137 -4.11 24.43 12.63
CA HIS A 137 -4.82 24.05 13.86
C HIS A 137 -3.93 24.16 15.11
N HIS A 138 -2.91 25.03 15.08
CA HIS A 138 -1.95 25.21 16.16
C HIS A 138 -2.61 25.46 17.52
N ASP A 139 -3.50 26.44 17.62
CA ASP A 139 -4.16 26.80 18.89
C ASP A 139 -4.97 25.62 19.44
N VAL A 140 -5.72 24.94 18.58
CA VAL A 140 -6.51 23.78 18.94
C VAL A 140 -5.63 22.62 19.40
N GLY A 141 -4.55 22.31 18.67
CA GLY A 141 -3.65 21.20 18.99
C GLY A 141 -2.81 21.43 20.24
N THR A 142 -2.43 22.68 20.52
CA THR A 142 -1.66 23.04 21.72
C THR A 142 -2.53 23.12 22.97
N GLN A 143 -3.78 23.59 22.85
CA GLN A 143 -4.69 23.74 24.00
C GLN A 143 -5.40 22.44 24.39
N THR A 144 -5.76 21.61 23.40
CA THR A 144 -6.61 20.42 23.62
C THR A 144 -5.93 19.10 23.26
N GLY A 145 -4.63 19.15 22.93
CA GLY A 145 -3.82 18.01 22.55
C GLY A 145 -3.87 17.68 21.06
N TRP A 146 -2.91 16.90 20.58
CA TRP A 146 -2.78 16.48 19.17
C TRP A 146 -2.70 14.96 19.01
N VAL A 147 -2.87 14.22 20.10
CA VAL A 147 -2.92 12.75 20.15
C VAL A 147 -4.32 12.31 20.59
N GLN A 148 -4.78 11.16 20.10
CA GLN A 148 -5.98 10.47 20.57
C GLN A 148 -5.69 8.97 20.70
N GLU A 149 -6.54 8.28 21.44
CA GLU A 149 -6.63 6.82 21.39
C GLU A 149 -7.69 6.41 20.36
N ASP A 150 -7.47 5.28 19.68
CA ASP A 150 -8.47 4.65 18.82
C ASP A 150 -9.41 3.72 19.62
N GLU A 151 -10.22 2.92 18.91
CA GLU A 151 -11.18 2.01 19.54
C GLU A 151 -10.51 0.86 20.32
N ASP A 152 -9.26 0.54 19.97
CA ASP A 152 -8.45 -0.51 20.60
C ASP A 152 -7.52 0.04 21.68
N GLY A 153 -7.53 1.36 21.92
CA GLY A 153 -6.67 2.04 22.89
C GLY A 153 -5.27 2.36 22.36
N GLU A 154 -5.03 2.19 21.05
CA GLU A 154 -3.77 2.54 20.42
C GLU A 154 -3.64 4.05 20.21
N ARG A 155 -2.44 4.59 20.45
CA ARG A 155 -2.19 6.03 20.34
C ARG A 155 -1.88 6.42 18.91
N GLN A 156 -2.54 7.48 18.45
CA GLN A 156 -2.35 8.03 17.10
C GLN A 156 -2.49 9.55 17.08
N THR A 157 -2.02 10.19 16.02
CA THR A 157 -2.29 11.62 15.81
C THR A 157 -3.80 11.86 15.77
N ARG A 158 -4.27 12.88 16.48
CA ARG A 158 -5.69 13.21 16.60
C ARG A 158 -6.31 13.57 15.24
N ARG A 159 -7.49 13.02 14.98
CA ARG A 159 -8.35 13.40 13.87
C ARG A 159 -9.18 14.62 14.28
N PHE A 160 -9.04 15.70 13.55
CA PHE A 160 -9.75 16.96 13.77
C PHE A 160 -10.45 17.37 12.48
N GLU A 161 -11.77 17.58 12.55
CA GLU A 161 -12.62 17.94 11.39
C GLU A 161 -12.48 16.95 10.21
N GLY A 162 -12.31 15.67 10.53
CA GLY A 162 -12.27 14.55 9.58
C GLY A 162 -10.91 14.24 8.95
N SER A 163 -9.83 14.90 9.37
CA SER A 163 -8.45 14.57 8.95
C SER A 163 -7.47 14.73 10.09
N CYS A 164 -6.24 14.23 9.95
CA CYS A 164 -5.16 14.44 10.91
C CYS A 164 -5.04 15.93 11.25
N ILE A 165 -4.90 16.25 12.54
CA ILE A 165 -4.79 17.63 13.03
C ILE A 165 -3.61 18.40 12.44
N PHE A 166 -2.58 17.70 11.96
CA PHE A 166 -1.43 18.30 11.29
C PHE A 166 -1.65 18.57 9.80
N GLN A 167 -2.75 18.13 9.20
CA GLN A 167 -3.05 18.47 7.82
C GLN A 167 -3.62 19.89 7.77
N ASN A 168 -2.91 20.78 7.07
CA ASN A 168 -3.39 22.09 6.66
C ASN A 168 -4.23 21.94 5.41
N ARG A 169 -5.41 22.56 5.43
CA ARG A 169 -6.39 22.54 4.34
C ARG A 169 -5.94 23.45 3.18
N PRO A 170 -6.45 23.23 1.96
CA PRO A 170 -6.24 24.15 0.85
C PRO A 170 -6.59 25.60 1.21
N GLY A 171 -5.74 26.54 0.80
CA GLY A 171 -5.92 27.98 1.06
C GLY A 171 -5.29 28.50 2.36
N PHE A 172 -4.73 27.64 3.22
CA PHE A 172 -3.97 28.09 4.38
C PHE A 172 -2.66 28.77 3.98
N GLY A 173 -2.36 29.95 4.54
CA GLY A 173 -1.20 30.77 4.18
C GLY A 173 0.16 30.10 4.43
N GLY A 174 0.22 29.14 5.35
CA GLY A 174 1.41 28.33 5.62
C GLY A 174 1.69 27.21 4.60
N GLY A 175 0.76 26.98 3.66
CA GLY A 175 0.79 25.88 2.70
C GLY A 175 -0.14 24.72 3.10
N ALA A 176 -0.76 24.09 2.10
CA ALA A 176 -1.58 22.90 2.28
C ALA A 176 -0.72 21.64 2.47
N GLY A 177 -1.26 20.64 3.18
CA GLY A 177 -0.57 19.39 3.48
C GLY A 177 -0.08 19.32 4.93
N CYS A 178 0.82 18.38 5.22
CA CYS A 178 1.23 18.09 6.60
C CYS A 178 2.15 19.20 7.16
N SER A 179 1.79 19.80 8.29
CA SER A 179 2.60 20.82 8.96
C SER A 179 3.96 20.31 9.43
N LEU A 180 4.08 19.03 9.80
CA LEU A 180 5.37 18.39 10.12
C LEU A 180 6.26 18.27 8.87
N HIS A 181 5.68 17.93 7.72
CA HIS A 181 6.42 17.94 6.46
C HIS A 181 6.91 19.35 6.11
N ILE A 182 6.04 20.37 6.25
CA ILE A 182 6.42 21.78 6.03
C ILE A 182 7.53 22.21 6.98
N LEU A 183 7.47 21.79 8.25
CA LEU A 183 8.52 22.04 9.23
C LEU A 183 9.86 21.43 8.79
N ALA A 184 9.88 20.16 8.38
CA ALA A 184 11.09 19.49 7.90
C ALA A 184 11.75 20.26 6.75
N LEU A 185 10.96 20.63 5.73
CA LEU A 185 11.48 21.38 4.59
C LEU A 185 12.03 22.76 4.98
N ARG A 186 11.37 23.47 5.90
CA ARG A 186 11.86 24.77 6.40
C ARG A 186 13.18 24.66 7.16
N GLU A 187 13.45 23.50 7.75
CA GLU A 187 14.67 23.22 8.50
C GLU A 187 15.76 22.54 7.67
N GLY A 188 15.51 22.26 6.39
CA GLY A 188 16.44 21.52 5.53
C GLY A 188 16.63 20.07 5.97
N ARG A 189 15.57 19.44 6.48
CA ARG A 189 15.52 18.06 6.98
C ARG A 189 14.63 17.19 6.10
N GLU A 190 14.82 15.89 6.21
CA GLU A 190 13.95 14.93 5.54
C GLU A 190 12.59 14.85 6.28
N PRO A 191 11.46 14.81 5.56
CA PRO A 191 10.14 14.70 6.19
C PRO A 191 10.00 13.51 7.15
N LEU A 192 10.64 12.38 6.86
CA LEU A 192 10.65 11.19 7.72
C LEU A 192 11.14 11.49 9.14
N GLU A 193 12.06 12.44 9.30
CA GLU A 193 12.63 12.76 10.61
C GLU A 193 11.61 13.39 11.55
N THR A 194 10.61 14.09 11.00
CA THR A 194 9.63 14.87 11.78
C THR A 194 8.27 14.21 11.91
N LYS A 195 7.97 13.24 11.05
CA LYS A 195 6.65 12.60 10.96
C LYS A 195 6.58 11.35 11.83
N PRO A 196 5.37 10.92 12.23
CA PRO A 196 5.16 9.60 12.84
C PRO A 196 5.60 8.48 11.89
N ASP A 197 6.07 7.38 12.46
CA ASP A 197 6.67 6.27 11.71
C ASP A 197 5.76 5.71 10.61
N VAL A 198 4.54 5.36 10.98
CA VAL A 198 3.55 4.82 10.05
C VAL A 198 3.24 5.80 8.91
N CYS A 199 3.29 7.11 9.18
CA CYS A 199 2.92 8.14 8.21
C CYS A 199 3.99 8.38 7.15
N TRP A 200 5.28 8.37 7.51
CA TRP A 200 6.35 8.57 6.53
C TRP A 200 6.71 7.27 5.80
N GLN A 201 6.52 6.11 6.45
CA GLN A 201 6.80 4.83 5.80
C GLN A 201 5.91 4.59 4.60
N LEU A 202 4.65 5.06 4.61
CA LEU A 202 3.77 4.92 3.45
C LEU A 202 4.36 5.60 2.20
N PRO A 203 4.34 4.93 1.03
CA PRO A 203 3.71 3.63 0.74
C PRO A 203 4.68 2.42 0.79
N ILE A 204 5.83 2.53 1.43
CA ILE A 204 6.73 1.40 1.64
C ILE A 204 6.19 0.54 2.79
N ARG A 205 6.02 -0.74 2.54
CA ARG A 205 5.66 -1.73 3.54
C ARG A 205 6.91 -2.49 3.96
N ARG A 206 7.23 -2.43 5.26
CA ARG A 206 8.26 -3.25 5.90
C ARG A 206 7.60 -4.31 6.77
N THR A 207 8.03 -5.57 6.62
CA THR A 207 7.59 -6.68 7.49
C THR A 207 8.76 -7.53 7.92
N TYR A 208 8.57 -8.24 9.03
CA TYR A 208 9.59 -9.07 9.67
C TYR A 208 9.07 -10.50 9.82
N GLU A 209 9.86 -11.48 9.40
CA GLU A 209 9.57 -12.90 9.59
C GLU A 209 10.82 -13.64 10.02
N TRP A 210 10.73 -14.42 11.10
CA TRP A 210 11.80 -15.33 11.47
C TRP A 210 11.66 -16.64 10.72
N ILE A 211 12.68 -17.02 9.96
CA ILE A 211 12.71 -18.25 9.16
C ILE A 211 13.67 -19.24 9.81
N ASP A 212 13.15 -20.41 10.19
CA ASP A 212 13.95 -21.57 10.57
C ASP A 212 14.39 -22.32 9.30
N ARG A 213 15.69 -22.50 9.12
CA ARG A 213 16.28 -23.13 7.93
C ARG A 213 16.56 -24.63 8.18
N PRO A 214 16.63 -25.46 7.12
CA PRO A 214 16.90 -26.89 7.26
C PRO A 214 18.29 -27.25 7.81
N ASP A 215 19.20 -26.29 7.93
CA ASP A 215 20.56 -26.43 8.48
C ASP A 215 20.65 -26.03 9.96
N ASP A 216 19.51 -25.99 10.65
CA ASP A 216 19.36 -25.61 12.06
C ASP A 216 19.73 -24.15 12.37
N THR A 217 19.91 -23.31 11.34
CA THR A 217 20.07 -21.85 11.50
C THR A 217 18.73 -21.14 11.48
N ARG A 218 18.70 -19.94 12.05
CA ARG A 218 17.52 -19.06 12.05
C ARG A 218 17.93 -17.69 11.53
N VAL A 219 17.13 -17.10 10.66
CA VAL A 219 17.39 -15.79 10.06
C VAL A 219 16.17 -14.88 10.20
N LEU A 220 16.41 -13.59 10.40
CA LEU A 220 15.37 -12.58 10.28
C LEU A 220 15.25 -12.14 8.82
N GLN A 221 14.11 -12.44 8.19
CA GLN A 221 13.79 -11.89 6.88
C GLN A 221 13.06 -10.56 7.05
N VAL A 222 13.67 -9.49 6.56
CA VAL A 222 13.06 -8.17 6.45
C VAL A 222 12.56 -7.99 5.02
N SER A 223 11.25 -7.94 4.84
CA SER A 223 10.66 -7.69 3.52
C SER A 223 10.37 -6.20 3.32
N ILE A 224 10.75 -5.66 2.17
CA ILE A 224 10.47 -4.29 1.74
C ILE A 224 9.65 -4.36 0.44
N GLY A 225 8.43 -3.81 0.46
CA GLY A 225 7.56 -3.86 -0.72
C GLY A 225 6.50 -2.78 -0.74
N GLU A 226 5.52 -2.98 -1.62
CA GLU A 226 4.38 -2.09 -1.78
C GLU A 226 3.43 -2.19 -0.57
N TYR A 227 3.03 -1.05 -0.02
CA TYR A 227 1.90 -0.96 0.90
C TYR A 227 0.60 -0.93 0.10
N ASP A 228 0.13 -2.10 -0.34
CA ASP A 228 -1.14 -2.23 -1.04
C ASP A 228 -2.34 -2.19 -0.07
N ARG A 229 -3.57 -2.31 -0.60
CA ARG A 229 -4.80 -2.31 0.21
C ARG A 229 -4.80 -3.38 1.32
N ARG A 230 -4.12 -4.52 1.17
CA ARG A 230 -4.07 -5.57 2.19
C ARG A 230 -3.20 -5.15 3.39
N GLY A 231 -2.29 -4.21 3.19
CA GLY A 231 -1.49 -3.62 4.27
C GLY A 231 -2.35 -2.96 5.35
N TRP A 232 -3.53 -2.45 4.98
CA TRP A 232 -4.51 -1.81 5.86
C TRP A 232 -5.41 -2.81 6.62
N GLY A 233 -5.16 -4.12 6.50
CA GLY A 233 -6.06 -5.15 7.01
C GLY A 233 -7.42 -5.14 6.30
N PRO A 234 -8.49 -5.64 6.95
CA PRO A 234 -9.82 -5.72 6.33
C PRO A 234 -10.36 -4.38 5.82
N GLY A 235 -10.07 -3.27 6.53
CA GLY A 235 -10.53 -1.93 6.18
C GLY A 235 -9.91 -1.36 4.90
N GLY A 236 -8.83 -1.95 4.40
CA GLY A 236 -8.21 -1.55 3.14
C GLY A 236 -9.11 -1.72 1.91
N HIS A 237 -10.08 -2.63 1.98
CA HIS A 237 -11.08 -2.82 0.93
C HIS A 237 -12.13 -1.70 0.87
N ASP A 238 -12.28 -0.95 1.96
CA ASP A 238 -13.25 0.14 2.09
C ASP A 238 -12.66 1.51 1.71
N LEU A 239 -11.34 1.59 1.43
CA LEU A 239 -10.72 2.83 0.98
C LEU A 239 -11.33 3.24 -0.37
N HIS A 240 -11.71 4.51 -0.48
CA HIS A 240 -12.28 5.06 -1.71
C HIS A 240 -11.34 4.90 -2.90
N TRP A 241 -10.06 5.18 -2.69
CA TRP A 241 -9.01 5.10 -3.68
C TRP A 241 -7.67 4.87 -2.98
N TRP A 242 -6.77 4.10 -3.60
CA TRP A 242 -5.43 3.86 -3.07
C TRP A 242 -4.35 4.07 -4.14
N CYS A 243 -3.35 4.90 -3.80
CA CYS A 243 -2.44 5.45 -4.81
C CYS A 243 -1.43 4.43 -5.36
N THR A 244 -1.05 3.40 -4.60
CA THR A 244 0.01 2.47 -5.02
C THR A 244 -0.44 1.53 -6.15
N SER A 245 -1.75 1.30 -6.27
CA SER A 245 -2.36 0.50 -7.33
C SER A 245 -2.88 1.36 -8.48
N ALA A 246 -2.90 2.69 -8.35
CA ALA A 246 -3.58 3.61 -9.25
C ALA A 246 -2.70 4.11 -10.39
N THR A 247 -3.12 3.92 -11.65
CA THR A 247 -2.36 4.39 -12.83
C THR A 247 -2.08 5.89 -12.82
N SER A 248 -3.00 6.69 -12.25
CA SER A 248 -2.85 8.14 -12.13
C SER A 248 -1.65 8.58 -11.27
N ALA A 249 -1.17 7.71 -10.36
CA ALA A 249 0.02 7.96 -9.55
C ALA A 249 1.31 7.39 -10.15
N HIS A 250 1.22 6.67 -11.29
CA HIS A 250 2.33 6.00 -11.95
C HIS A 250 2.72 6.71 -13.24
N GLY A 251 3.62 7.69 -13.11
CA GLY A 251 4.13 8.49 -14.22
C GLY A 251 5.37 9.30 -13.88
N ALA A 252 6.02 8.99 -12.75
CA ALA A 252 7.19 9.69 -12.28
C ALA A 252 8.41 9.44 -13.18
N GLY A 253 9.27 10.45 -13.33
CA GLY A 253 10.51 10.35 -14.10
C GLY A 253 11.54 9.42 -13.44
N GLU A 254 11.54 9.34 -12.12
CA GLU A 254 12.43 8.49 -11.32
C GLU A 254 11.63 7.33 -10.70
N PRO A 255 12.24 6.14 -10.58
CA PRO A 255 11.61 5.02 -9.93
C PRO A 255 11.64 5.15 -8.40
N VAL A 256 10.77 4.40 -7.71
CA VAL A 256 10.61 4.48 -6.25
C VAL A 256 11.93 4.33 -5.49
N TYR A 257 12.82 3.41 -5.87
CA TYR A 257 14.09 3.22 -5.15
C TYR A 257 15.00 4.47 -5.17
N VAL A 258 14.80 5.37 -6.14
CA VAL A 258 15.53 6.64 -6.24
C VAL A 258 14.78 7.74 -5.48
N SER A 259 13.49 7.92 -5.77
CA SER A 259 12.71 9.02 -5.19
C SER A 259 12.48 8.87 -3.68
N TYR A 260 12.45 7.63 -3.17
CA TYR A 260 12.32 7.29 -1.75
C TYR A 260 13.65 6.87 -1.10
N ARG A 261 14.78 7.38 -1.62
CA ARG A 261 16.11 7.10 -1.08
C ARG A 261 16.22 7.35 0.43
N PRO A 262 15.76 8.49 0.99
CA PRO A 262 15.85 8.74 2.43
C PRO A 262 15.12 7.68 3.26
N GLU A 263 13.88 7.37 2.91
CA GLU A 263 13.04 6.40 3.60
C GLU A 263 13.63 4.98 3.51
N LEU A 264 14.09 4.56 2.33
CA LEU A 264 14.71 3.24 2.17
C LEU A 264 16.05 3.14 2.91
N THR A 265 16.83 4.22 2.96
CA THR A 265 18.06 4.28 3.75
C THR A 265 17.78 4.17 5.24
N GLU A 266 16.73 4.83 5.74
CA GLU A 266 16.29 4.70 7.14
C GLU A 266 15.81 3.29 7.45
N LEU A 267 15.04 2.67 6.55
CA LEU A 267 14.43 1.36 6.78
C LEU A 267 15.43 0.19 6.73
N MET A 268 16.51 0.33 5.96
CA MET A 268 17.44 -0.77 5.63
C MET A 268 18.90 -0.48 6.01
N GLY A 269 19.21 0.74 6.47
CA GLY A 269 20.57 1.23 6.60
C GLY A 269 21.23 1.51 5.25
N LYS A 270 22.31 2.30 5.28
CA LYS A 270 23.03 2.73 4.06
C LYS A 270 23.55 1.55 3.25
N ALA A 271 24.15 0.55 3.89
CA ALA A 271 24.76 -0.59 3.19
C ALA A 271 23.69 -1.48 2.51
N GLY A 272 22.56 -1.72 3.19
CA GLY A 272 21.41 -2.41 2.61
C GLY A 272 20.82 -1.65 1.42
N TYR A 273 20.65 -0.32 1.55
CA TYR A 273 20.17 0.53 0.46
C TYR A 273 21.12 0.53 -0.75
N ASP A 274 22.43 0.73 -0.54
CA ASP A 274 23.41 0.71 -1.63
C ASP A 274 23.35 -0.62 -2.40
N ARG A 275 23.21 -1.75 -1.69
CA ARG A 275 23.06 -3.06 -2.32
C ARG A 275 21.73 -3.21 -3.08
N LEU A 276 20.64 -2.66 -2.56
CA LEU A 276 19.35 -2.63 -3.26
C LEU A 276 19.44 -1.83 -4.57
N VAL A 277 20.12 -0.67 -4.55
CA VAL A 277 20.33 0.18 -5.74
C VAL A 277 20.98 -0.62 -6.86
N GLU A 278 22.08 -1.33 -6.59
CA GLU A 278 22.76 -2.16 -7.59
C GLU A 278 21.83 -3.17 -8.26
N LEU A 279 20.94 -3.80 -7.47
CA LEU A 279 19.98 -4.80 -7.96
C LEU A 279 18.86 -4.16 -8.78
N CYS A 280 18.36 -3.00 -8.36
CA CYS A 280 17.36 -2.22 -9.10
C CYS A 280 17.92 -1.68 -10.42
N GLU A 281 19.14 -1.15 -10.43
CA GLU A 281 19.84 -0.69 -11.63
C GLU A 281 20.09 -1.85 -12.60
N ALA A 282 20.57 -2.99 -12.11
CA ALA A 282 20.77 -4.18 -12.93
C ALA A 282 19.46 -4.66 -13.58
N ARG A 283 18.34 -4.62 -12.84
CA ARG A 283 17.01 -4.94 -13.37
C ARG A 283 16.60 -3.97 -14.47
N LEU A 284 16.76 -2.67 -14.25
CA LEU A 284 16.36 -1.64 -15.22
C LEU A 284 17.27 -1.58 -16.45
N ALA A 285 18.54 -1.97 -16.32
CA ALA A 285 19.49 -2.08 -17.42
C ALA A 285 19.30 -3.34 -18.29
N SER A 286 18.41 -4.26 -17.90
CA SER A 286 18.09 -5.45 -18.67
C SER A 286 17.59 -5.08 -20.07
N GLN A 287 18.21 -5.68 -21.09
CA GLN A 287 17.79 -5.52 -22.50
C GLN A 287 16.54 -6.35 -22.86
N LEU A 288 16.14 -7.27 -21.98
CA LEU A 288 14.90 -8.03 -22.12
C LEU A 288 13.73 -7.29 -21.48
N PRO A 289 12.49 -7.50 -21.97
CA PRO A 289 11.30 -7.00 -21.30
C PRO A 289 11.32 -7.35 -19.81
N LEU A 290 10.97 -6.39 -18.96
CA LEU A 290 10.92 -6.62 -17.52
C LEU A 290 9.91 -7.74 -17.22
N VAL A 291 10.37 -8.78 -16.55
CA VAL A 291 9.47 -9.77 -15.94
C VAL A 291 8.76 -9.09 -14.78
N ALA A 292 7.42 -9.23 -14.75
CA ALA A 292 6.57 -8.64 -13.72
C ALA A 292 6.77 -7.11 -13.56
N PRO A 293 6.48 -6.30 -14.60
CA PRO A 293 6.41 -4.85 -14.44
C PRO A 293 5.19 -4.50 -13.57
N HIS A 294 5.22 -3.34 -12.91
CA HIS A 294 4.07 -2.91 -12.12
C HIS A 294 2.89 -2.64 -13.06
N PRO A 295 1.69 -3.21 -12.84
CA PRO A 295 0.58 -3.10 -13.80
C PRO A 295 0.02 -1.68 -13.89
N ALA A 296 0.30 -0.83 -12.91
CA ALA A 296 -0.10 0.58 -12.93
C ALA A 296 0.90 1.46 -13.70
N ASP A 297 2.12 1.00 -13.96
CA ASP A 297 3.08 1.75 -14.78
C ASP A 297 2.57 1.89 -16.23
N PRO A 298 2.91 2.98 -16.92
CA PRO A 298 2.66 3.11 -18.34
C PRO A 298 3.29 1.93 -19.09
N ALA A 299 2.58 1.40 -20.10
CA ALA A 299 3.19 0.46 -21.01
C ALA A 299 4.37 1.16 -21.71
N GLY A 300 5.58 0.60 -21.54
CA GLY A 300 6.79 1.05 -22.22
C GLY A 300 6.78 0.75 -23.72
#